data_AF-A0A383CZM1-F1
#
_entry.id   AF-A0A383CZM1-F1
#
_cell.length_a   1.000
_cell.length_b   1.000
_cell.length_c   1.000
_cell.angle_alpha   90.00
_cell.angle_beta   90.00
_cell.angle_gamma   90.00
#
_symmetry.space_group_name_H-M   'P 1'
#
loop_
_entity.id
_entity.type
_entity.pdbx_description
1 polymer ?
#
loop_
_entity_poly.entity_id
_entity_poly.type
_entity_poly.pdbx_seq_one_letter_code
_entity_poly.pdbx_strand_id
1 'polypeptide(L)'
;KWIDRARRFAGFYLNEDPEARNYDPEHRIIRAPHNGSDGPAWGMSDDDSDMSYNPGPGMAVYGLPLTDVPGITHVEDLKNPDNARTMGKAMAERFREGDVGNNLNVNGLIMNAYLMTGDDRYRDWLLEYIGAWLERARANDGIMPDNVGLDGRVGTLHNGKWYGGLYGWTWPHGFYNLGYAAITAANNAYLLTGDRDYFQLPRRMMDRVTEQGIEGNFDEMGAQMSLLQHYIGVDRSL
;
A
#
# COMPACT_ATOMS: atom_id res chain seq x y z
N LYS A 1 -18.96 20.60 14.51
CA LYS A 1 -19.22 19.15 14.29
C LYS A 1 -18.38 18.53 13.17
N TRP A 2 -18.49 18.97 11.91
CA TRP A 2 -17.70 18.38 10.80
C TRP A 2 -16.20 18.71 10.88
N ILE A 3 -15.88 19.98 11.16
CA ILE A 3 -14.49 20.42 11.42
C ILE A 3 -13.87 19.63 12.57
N ASP A 4 -14.57 19.47 13.70
CA ASP A 4 -14.04 18.73 14.85
C ASP A 4 -13.74 17.27 14.53
N ARG A 5 -14.58 16.63 13.69
CA ARG A 5 -14.32 15.26 13.20
C ARG A 5 -13.10 15.22 12.28
N ALA A 6 -12.98 16.16 11.36
CA ALA A 6 -11.84 16.24 10.46
C ALA A 6 -10.53 16.45 11.25
N ARG A 7 -10.55 17.34 12.26
CA ARG A 7 -9.42 17.54 13.18
C ARG A 7 -9.08 16.27 13.95
N ARG A 8 -10.07 15.62 14.56
CA ARG A 8 -9.85 14.38 15.34
C ARG A 8 -9.21 13.28 14.50
N PHE A 9 -9.75 13.00 13.31
CA PHE A 9 -9.24 11.92 12.48
C PHE A 9 -7.85 12.21 11.94
N ALA A 10 -7.57 13.45 11.53
CA ALA A 10 -6.20 13.84 11.17
C ALA A 10 -5.25 13.79 12.38
N GLY A 11 -5.74 14.09 13.58
CA GLY A 11 -4.99 14.01 14.83
C GLY A 11 -4.39 12.63 15.12
N PHE A 12 -5.00 11.55 14.62
CA PHE A 12 -4.42 10.19 14.71
C PHE A 12 -3.12 10.01 13.92
N TYR A 13 -2.85 10.89 12.95
CA TYR A 13 -1.63 10.83 12.11
C TYR A 13 -0.70 12.00 12.40
N LEU A 14 -1.22 13.11 12.91
CA LEU A 14 -0.41 14.20 13.46
C LEU A 14 0.10 13.89 14.88
N ASN A 15 -0.18 12.69 15.42
CA ASN A 15 0.17 12.26 16.77
C ASN A 15 -0.38 13.17 17.88
N GLU A 16 -1.54 13.79 17.64
CA GLU A 16 -2.24 14.65 18.61
C GLU A 16 -3.00 13.82 19.66
N ASP A 17 -3.35 12.59 19.31
CA ASP A 17 -3.93 11.61 20.22
C ASP A 17 -2.80 10.70 20.77
N PRO A 18 -2.51 10.73 22.08
CA PRO A 18 -1.49 9.88 22.69
C PRO A 18 -1.75 8.39 22.54
N GLU A 19 -3.02 7.99 22.40
CA GLU A 19 -3.43 6.58 22.25
C GLU A 19 -3.34 6.12 20.79
N ALA A 20 -3.39 7.06 19.83
CA ALA A 20 -3.41 6.76 18.40
C ALA A 20 -2.23 7.39 17.65
N ARG A 21 -1.00 7.07 18.05
CA ARG A 21 0.20 7.62 17.40
C ARG A 21 0.52 6.88 16.11
N ASN A 22 -0.16 7.12 14.99
CA ASN A 22 0.07 6.30 13.79
C ASN A 22 1.36 6.63 13.03
N TYR A 23 1.92 7.83 13.21
CA TYR A 23 3.01 8.34 12.39
C TYR A 23 4.34 8.39 13.14
N ASP A 24 5.41 8.02 12.46
CA ASP A 24 6.78 8.27 12.88
C ASP A 24 7.38 9.44 12.07
N PRO A 25 7.59 10.61 12.70
CA PRO A 25 8.15 11.78 12.01
C PRO A 25 9.65 11.66 11.72
N GLU A 26 10.38 10.76 12.40
CA GLU A 26 11.81 10.57 12.14
C GLU A 26 12.01 9.85 10.79
N HIS A 27 11.29 8.75 10.61
CA HIS A 27 11.39 7.95 9.39
C HIS A 27 10.36 8.33 8.32
N ARG A 28 9.42 9.23 8.63
CA ARG A 28 8.33 9.69 7.74
C ARG A 28 7.51 8.52 7.22
N ILE A 29 6.97 7.73 8.15
CA ILE A 29 6.19 6.51 7.89
C ILE A 29 4.95 6.41 8.77
N ILE A 30 3.92 5.73 8.28
CA ILE A 30 2.89 5.13 9.13
C ILE A 30 3.42 3.80 9.67
N ARG A 31 3.26 3.59 10.98
CA ARG A 31 4.03 2.57 11.73
C ARG A 31 3.56 1.13 11.54
N ALA A 32 2.40 0.90 10.97
CA ALA A 32 1.89 -0.44 10.72
C ALA A 32 1.00 -0.50 9.45
N PRO A 33 0.92 -1.67 8.78
CA PRO A 33 0.04 -1.83 7.62
C PRO A 33 -1.43 -1.66 7.98
N HIS A 34 -1.82 -2.13 9.17
CA HIS A 34 -3.12 -1.85 9.77
C HIS A 34 -2.98 -0.76 10.83
N ASN A 35 -3.83 0.25 10.78
CA ASN A 35 -3.76 1.41 11.67
C ASN A 35 -5.13 2.09 11.76
N GLY A 36 -5.34 2.89 12.80
CA GLY A 36 -6.63 3.56 13.01
C GLY A 36 -6.71 4.41 14.27
N SER A 37 -7.91 4.51 14.83
CA SER A 37 -8.19 5.29 16.05
C SER A 37 -7.54 4.73 17.31
N ASP A 38 -7.09 3.47 17.27
CA ASP A 38 -6.44 2.80 18.40
C ASP A 38 -4.91 2.73 18.17
N GLY A 39 -4.42 3.48 17.18
CA GLY A 39 -3.01 3.51 16.80
C GLY A 39 -2.62 2.41 15.81
N PRO A 40 -1.30 2.14 15.68
CA PRO A 40 -0.80 1.07 14.83
C PRO A 40 -1.23 -0.28 15.38
N ALA A 41 -1.82 -1.12 14.53
CA ALA A 41 -2.16 -2.50 14.86
C ALA A 41 -0.98 -3.40 14.48
N TRP A 42 -0.33 -3.95 15.51
CA TRP A 42 0.83 -4.81 15.34
C TRP A 42 0.38 -6.23 15.00
N GLY A 43 0.92 -6.78 13.92
CA GLY A 43 0.56 -8.12 13.44
C GLY A 43 -0.60 -8.13 12.45
N MET A 44 -0.95 -9.33 12.00
CA MET A 44 -2.11 -9.55 11.13
C MET A 44 -3.43 -9.65 11.89
N SER A 45 -3.35 -9.94 13.19
CA SER A 45 -4.46 -10.01 14.16
C SER A 45 -3.91 -9.80 15.57
N ASP A 46 -4.79 -9.61 16.56
CA ASP A 46 -4.39 -9.46 17.98
C ASP A 46 -3.54 -10.63 18.50
N ASP A 47 -3.77 -11.83 17.95
CA ASP A 47 -2.91 -13.00 18.08
C ASP A 47 -2.71 -13.64 16.71
N ASP A 48 -1.48 -13.61 16.19
CA ASP A 48 -1.07 -14.21 14.92
C ASP A 48 -0.05 -15.34 15.10
N SER A 49 0.16 -15.81 16.34
CA SER A 49 1.18 -16.81 16.69
C SER A 49 0.96 -18.17 16.00
N ASP A 50 -0.30 -18.56 15.81
CA ASP A 50 -0.72 -19.80 15.16
C ASP A 50 -1.38 -19.55 13.78
N MET A 51 -1.07 -18.42 13.13
CA MET A 51 -1.69 -18.05 11.86
C MET A 51 -1.44 -19.10 10.77
N SER A 52 -2.50 -19.42 10.02
CA SER A 52 -2.49 -20.31 8.86
C SER A 52 -3.27 -19.66 7.73
N TYR A 53 -2.69 -19.61 6.53
CA TYR A 53 -3.32 -18.96 5.38
C TYR A 53 -3.90 -20.00 4.42
N ASN A 54 -5.23 -20.13 4.43
CA ASN A 54 -5.99 -20.98 3.53
C ASN A 54 -7.09 -20.15 2.84
N PRO A 55 -6.79 -19.51 1.69
CA PRO A 55 -7.70 -18.57 1.06
C PRO A 55 -8.92 -19.29 0.47
N GLY A 56 -10.11 -18.74 0.73
CA GLY A 56 -11.30 -19.10 -0.03
C GLY A 56 -11.21 -18.66 -1.51
N PRO A 57 -12.13 -19.12 -2.37
CA PRO A 57 -12.09 -18.84 -3.81
C PRO A 57 -11.97 -17.34 -4.16
N GLY A 58 -12.62 -16.46 -3.38
CA GLY A 58 -12.57 -15.01 -3.60
C GLY A 58 -11.22 -14.35 -3.27
N MET A 59 -10.36 -14.99 -2.48
CA MET A 59 -9.00 -14.50 -2.21
C MET A 59 -7.94 -15.20 -3.05
N ALA A 60 -8.21 -16.44 -3.48
CA ALA A 60 -7.31 -17.21 -4.35
C ALA A 60 -7.03 -16.49 -5.68
N VAL A 61 -7.95 -15.66 -6.17
CA VAL A 61 -7.80 -14.86 -7.41
C VAL A 61 -6.66 -13.84 -7.35
N TYR A 62 -6.17 -13.48 -6.16
CA TYR A 62 -5.04 -12.56 -5.99
C TYR A 62 -3.69 -13.28 -5.92
N GLY A 63 -3.66 -14.61 -6.05
CA GLY A 63 -2.43 -15.40 -5.97
C GLY A 63 -1.89 -15.55 -4.55
N LEU A 64 -0.59 -15.80 -4.44
CA LEU A 64 0.10 -15.99 -3.16
C LEU A 64 0.44 -14.65 -2.48
N PRO A 65 0.24 -14.51 -1.15
CA PRO A 65 0.66 -13.32 -0.40
C PRO A 65 2.14 -13.00 -0.54
N LEU A 66 2.96 -14.03 -0.40
CA LEU A 66 4.41 -13.99 -0.49
C LEU A 66 4.86 -15.06 -1.49
N THR A 67 5.65 -14.66 -2.49
CA THR A 67 6.05 -15.54 -3.60
C THR A 67 7.38 -16.25 -3.38
N ASP A 68 8.06 -15.98 -2.26
CA ASP A 68 9.38 -16.50 -1.91
C ASP A 68 9.36 -17.41 -0.67
N VAL A 69 8.19 -17.97 -0.33
CA VAL A 69 8.09 -18.95 0.77
C VAL A 69 8.52 -20.33 0.23
N PRO A 70 9.57 -20.96 0.79
CA PRO A 70 10.11 -22.21 0.26
C PRO A 70 9.05 -23.32 0.17
N GLY A 71 8.97 -23.98 -0.99
CA GLY A 71 8.04 -25.08 -1.23
C GLY A 71 6.59 -24.67 -1.52
N ILE A 72 6.30 -23.37 -1.60
CA ILE A 72 4.97 -22.85 -1.93
C ILE A 72 5.09 -21.96 -3.16
N THR A 73 4.56 -22.44 -4.28
CA THR A 73 4.71 -21.79 -5.60
C THR A 73 3.37 -21.47 -6.24
N HIS A 74 2.30 -22.16 -5.84
CA HIS A 74 0.94 -21.94 -6.32
C HIS A 74 -0.03 -21.89 -5.13
N VAL A 75 -1.20 -21.25 -5.31
CA VAL A 75 -2.23 -21.16 -4.27
C VAL A 75 -2.71 -22.55 -3.85
N GLU A 76 -2.74 -23.50 -4.77
CA GLU A 76 -3.09 -24.90 -4.52
C GLU A 76 -2.18 -25.59 -3.51
N ASP A 77 -0.92 -25.17 -3.40
CA ASP A 77 0.04 -25.72 -2.43
C ASP A 77 -0.40 -25.44 -0.99
N LEU A 78 -1.22 -24.41 -0.77
CA LEU A 78 -1.79 -24.04 0.53
C LEU A 78 -2.93 -24.98 0.98
N LYS A 79 -3.39 -25.91 0.11
CA LYS A 79 -4.30 -26.98 0.54
C LYS A 79 -3.62 -27.95 1.51
N ASN A 80 -2.30 -28.03 1.49
CA ASN A 80 -1.53 -28.74 2.51
C ASN A 80 -1.50 -27.89 3.80
N PRO A 81 -2.03 -28.40 4.94
CA PRO A 81 -2.05 -27.67 6.20
C PRO A 81 -0.67 -27.22 6.71
N ASP A 82 0.40 -27.96 6.41
CA ASP A 82 1.77 -27.56 6.78
C ASP A 82 2.22 -26.33 5.98
N ASN A 83 1.96 -26.31 4.68
CA ASN A 83 2.26 -25.17 3.82
C ASN A 83 1.42 -23.95 4.21
N ALA A 84 0.13 -24.13 4.50
CA ALA A 84 -0.74 -23.05 4.97
C ALA A 84 -0.23 -22.39 6.26
N ARG A 85 0.27 -23.20 7.22
CA ARG A 85 0.93 -22.70 8.42
C ARG A 85 2.26 -22.02 8.14
N THR A 86 3.08 -22.56 7.25
CA THR A 86 4.36 -21.92 6.86
C THR A 86 4.12 -20.56 6.19
N MET A 87 3.14 -20.46 5.29
CA MET A 87 2.73 -19.18 4.69
C MET A 87 2.18 -18.22 5.75
N GLY A 88 1.30 -18.70 6.64
CA GLY A 88 0.75 -17.89 7.72
C GLY A 88 1.84 -17.30 8.62
N LYS A 89 2.82 -18.09 9.04
CA LYS A 89 3.97 -17.60 9.82
C LYS A 89 4.77 -16.53 9.08
N ALA A 90 5.03 -16.74 7.80
CA ALA A 90 5.73 -15.75 6.98
C ALA A 90 4.92 -14.44 6.84
N MET A 91 3.60 -14.52 6.67
CA MET A 91 2.74 -13.33 6.63
C MET A 91 2.73 -12.59 7.98
N ALA A 92 2.61 -13.31 9.10
CA ALA A 92 2.67 -12.71 10.44
C ALA A 92 4.00 -11.97 10.64
N GLU A 93 5.11 -12.57 10.24
CA GLU A 93 6.43 -11.94 10.35
C GLU A 93 6.56 -10.66 9.48
N ARG A 94 6.06 -10.70 8.24
CA ARG A 94 6.31 -9.63 7.26
C ARG A 94 5.29 -8.51 7.26
N PHE A 95 4.06 -8.77 7.69
CA PHE A 95 2.97 -7.78 7.68
C PHE A 95 2.68 -7.18 9.06
N ARG A 96 3.54 -7.45 10.05
CA ARG A 96 3.30 -7.02 11.43
C ARG A 96 3.50 -5.53 11.70
N GLU A 97 4.44 -4.90 11.01
CA GLU A 97 4.84 -3.51 11.31
C GLU A 97 5.50 -2.85 10.10
N GLY A 98 5.71 -1.54 10.22
CA GLY A 98 6.21 -0.72 9.13
C GLY A 98 5.11 -0.20 8.23
N ASP A 99 5.51 0.61 7.27
CA ASP A 99 4.60 1.23 6.32
C ASP A 99 4.38 0.36 5.10
N VAL A 100 3.22 0.53 4.47
CA VAL A 100 2.90 -0.05 3.17
C VAL A 100 2.40 1.02 2.22
N GLY A 101 2.67 0.84 0.92
CA GLY A 101 2.28 1.83 -0.09
C GLY A 101 0.78 2.18 -0.07
N ASN A 102 -0.07 1.23 0.35
CA ASN A 102 -1.51 1.44 0.48
C ASN A 102 -1.90 2.47 1.57
N ASN A 103 -1.09 2.66 2.62
CA ASN A 103 -1.33 3.67 3.65
C ASN A 103 -1.28 5.09 3.10
N LEU A 104 -0.70 5.31 1.92
CA LEU A 104 -0.72 6.59 1.24
C LEU A 104 -2.16 7.11 1.02
N ASN A 105 -3.18 6.24 1.01
CA ASN A 105 -4.60 6.64 0.96
C ASN A 105 -5.06 7.53 2.13
N VAL A 106 -4.31 7.62 3.23
CA VAL A 106 -4.53 8.60 4.31
C VAL A 106 -4.55 10.04 3.79
N ASN A 107 -3.95 10.31 2.63
CA ASN A 107 -3.83 11.62 2.02
C ASN A 107 -5.19 12.38 1.95
N GLY A 108 -6.29 11.69 1.61
CA GLY A 108 -7.61 12.30 1.51
C GLY A 108 -8.16 12.76 2.87
N LEU A 109 -7.86 12.01 3.94
CA LEU A 109 -8.29 12.32 5.30
C LEU A 109 -7.59 13.60 5.81
N ILE A 110 -6.29 13.73 5.55
CA ILE A 110 -5.51 14.91 5.94
C ILE A 110 -5.86 16.12 5.07
N MET A 111 -6.01 15.92 3.75
CA MET A 111 -6.44 16.97 2.84
C MET A 111 -7.82 17.53 3.23
N ASN A 112 -8.74 16.66 3.63
CA ASN A 112 -10.05 17.10 4.13
C ASN A 112 -9.93 17.97 5.39
N ALA A 113 -9.02 17.64 6.32
CA ALA A 113 -8.77 18.49 7.49
C ALA A 113 -8.20 19.86 7.09
N TYR A 114 -7.26 19.91 6.15
CA TYR A 114 -6.76 21.16 5.58
C TYR A 114 -7.88 21.99 4.95
N LEU A 115 -8.66 21.41 4.02
CA LEU A 115 -9.75 22.11 3.32
C LEU A 115 -10.83 22.66 4.27
N MET A 116 -11.11 21.95 5.37
CA MET A 116 -12.11 22.36 6.35
C MET A 116 -11.62 23.42 7.33
N THR A 117 -10.31 23.60 7.49
CA THR A 117 -9.73 24.44 8.55
C THR A 117 -8.83 25.57 8.06
N GLY A 118 -8.19 25.41 6.91
CA GLY A 118 -7.10 26.27 6.43
C GLY A 118 -5.84 26.20 7.28
N ASP A 119 -5.68 25.17 8.12
CA ASP A 119 -4.56 25.04 9.05
C ASP A 119 -3.36 24.36 8.38
N ASP A 120 -2.27 25.11 8.26
CA ASP A 120 -1.06 24.74 7.52
C ASP A 120 -0.38 23.48 8.05
N ARG A 121 -0.58 23.10 9.32
CA ARG A 121 -0.01 21.85 9.85
C ARG A 121 -0.46 20.61 9.08
N TYR A 122 -1.69 20.61 8.55
CA TYR A 122 -2.21 19.52 7.73
C TYR A 122 -1.58 19.51 6.34
N ARG A 123 -1.37 20.69 5.74
CA ARG A 123 -0.64 20.82 4.48
C ARG A 123 0.78 20.30 4.63
N ASP A 124 1.47 20.75 5.65
CA ASP A 124 2.90 20.46 5.84
C ASP A 124 3.12 18.97 6.13
N TRP A 125 2.31 18.36 7.01
CA TRP A 125 2.34 16.91 7.25
C TRP A 125 2.06 16.12 5.96
N LEU A 126 1.05 16.53 5.19
CA LEU A 126 0.65 15.84 3.97
C LEU A 126 1.76 15.87 2.90
N LEU A 127 2.38 17.04 2.70
CA LEU A 127 3.47 17.20 1.74
C LEU A 127 4.73 16.45 2.17
N GLU A 128 5.04 16.40 3.47
CA GLU A 128 6.14 15.59 4.01
C GLU A 128 5.93 14.11 3.71
N TYR A 129 4.76 13.57 4.05
CA TYR A 129 4.48 12.14 3.89
C TYR A 129 4.44 11.72 2.41
N ILE A 130 3.77 12.50 1.55
CA ILE A 130 3.77 12.24 0.09
C ILE A 130 5.20 12.38 -0.48
N GLY A 131 5.94 13.40 -0.03
CA GLY A 131 7.33 13.62 -0.42
C GLY A 131 8.22 12.43 -0.09
N ALA A 132 8.06 11.82 1.08
CA ALA A 132 8.81 10.65 1.50
C ALA A 132 8.56 9.44 0.57
N TRP A 133 7.32 9.21 0.13
CA TRP A 133 7.01 8.18 -0.87
C TRP A 133 7.59 8.49 -2.25
N LEU A 134 7.58 9.76 -2.67
CA LEU A 134 8.20 10.20 -3.92
C LEU A 134 9.73 10.04 -3.89
N GLU A 135 10.39 10.35 -2.77
CA GLU A 135 11.82 10.10 -2.56
C GLU A 135 12.15 8.62 -2.66
N ARG A 136 11.37 7.76 -1.97
CA ARG A 136 11.51 6.30 -2.03
C ARG A 136 11.33 5.76 -3.44
N ALA A 137 10.34 6.27 -4.17
CA ALA A 137 10.12 5.91 -5.57
C ALA A 137 11.31 6.31 -6.44
N ARG A 138 11.86 7.53 -6.29
CA ARG A 138 13.06 7.98 -7.02
C ARG A 138 14.28 7.12 -6.73
N ALA A 139 14.45 6.66 -5.49
CA ALA A 139 15.52 5.74 -5.09
C ALA A 139 15.33 4.30 -5.62
N ASN A 140 14.12 3.96 -6.09
CA ASN A 140 13.74 2.65 -6.60
C ASN A 140 13.35 2.72 -8.08
N ASP A 141 14.19 3.37 -8.90
CA ASP A 141 14.03 3.53 -10.35
C ASP A 141 12.69 4.14 -10.81
N GLY A 142 12.11 5.01 -9.96
CA GLY A 142 10.82 5.65 -10.20
C GLY A 142 9.62 4.80 -9.80
N ILE A 143 9.80 3.56 -9.35
CA ILE A 143 8.71 2.68 -8.91
C ILE A 143 8.51 2.86 -7.41
N MET A 144 7.29 3.21 -7.00
CA MET A 144 6.96 3.28 -5.58
C MET A 144 7.13 1.90 -4.92
N PRO A 145 7.98 1.74 -3.89
CA PRO A 145 8.01 0.50 -3.11
C PRO A 145 6.67 0.29 -2.40
N ASP A 146 6.38 -0.93 -1.96
CA ASP A 146 5.13 -1.22 -1.22
C ASP A 146 5.33 -1.56 0.25
N ASN A 147 6.57 -1.52 0.74
CA ASN A 147 6.90 -1.81 2.13
C ASN A 147 8.12 -1.01 2.62
N VAL A 148 8.04 -0.54 3.87
CA VAL A 148 9.11 0.19 4.57
C VAL A 148 9.12 -0.25 6.04
N GLY A 149 10.28 -0.63 6.59
CA GLY A 149 10.40 -1.00 8.00
C GLY A 149 10.28 0.18 8.96
N LEU A 150 10.17 -0.11 10.26
CA LEU A 150 10.21 0.89 11.33
C LEU A 150 11.53 1.66 11.40
N ASP A 151 12.58 1.17 10.75
CA ASP A 151 13.87 1.82 10.58
C ASP A 151 13.94 2.71 9.31
N GLY A 152 12.80 2.94 8.66
CA GLY A 152 12.67 3.77 7.45
C GLY A 152 13.25 3.13 6.18
N ARG A 153 13.80 1.92 6.25
CA ARG A 153 14.39 1.23 5.10
C ARG A 153 13.35 0.42 4.33
N VAL A 154 13.41 0.50 3.00
CA VAL A 154 12.59 -0.33 2.11
C VAL A 154 13.06 -1.79 2.22
N GLY A 155 12.12 -2.73 2.30
CA GLY A 155 12.45 -4.16 2.29
C GLY A 155 12.90 -4.76 3.62
N THR A 156 12.85 -4.02 4.74
CA THR A 156 13.37 -4.48 6.05
C THR A 156 12.82 -5.83 6.47
N LEU A 157 11.51 -6.04 6.35
CA LEU A 157 10.85 -7.32 6.66
C LEU A 157 10.61 -8.18 5.42
N HIS A 158 11.04 -7.75 4.24
CA HIS A 158 10.75 -8.41 2.97
C HIS A 158 12.01 -8.93 2.27
N ASN A 159 13.02 -9.34 3.04
CA ASN A 159 14.30 -9.85 2.54
C ASN A 159 15.00 -8.87 1.58
N GLY A 160 14.89 -7.57 1.86
CA GLY A 160 15.42 -6.51 1.00
C GLY A 160 14.63 -6.24 -0.28
N LYS A 161 13.50 -6.91 -0.51
CA LYS A 161 12.63 -6.64 -1.67
C LYS A 161 11.81 -5.38 -1.44
N TRP A 162 11.77 -4.51 -2.44
CA TRP A 162 10.93 -3.31 -2.45
C TRP A 162 9.43 -3.61 -2.67
N TYR A 163 9.11 -4.85 -3.02
CA TYR A 163 7.76 -5.37 -3.24
C TYR A 163 7.43 -6.52 -2.29
N GLY A 164 6.14 -6.80 -2.13
CA GLY A 164 5.62 -7.90 -1.33
C GLY A 164 4.88 -7.48 -0.08
N GLY A 165 4.74 -6.17 0.17
CA GLY A 165 3.98 -5.61 1.28
C GLY A 165 2.47 -5.86 1.18
N LEU A 166 1.79 -5.77 2.32
CA LEU A 166 0.34 -5.96 2.41
C LEU A 166 -0.41 -4.88 1.62
N TYR A 167 -1.36 -5.31 0.77
CA TYR A 167 -2.05 -4.45 -0.21
C TYR A 167 -1.10 -3.80 -1.23
N GLY A 168 0.07 -4.43 -1.43
CA GLY A 168 1.14 -3.98 -2.29
C GLY A 168 1.06 -4.55 -3.70
N TRP A 169 2.21 -4.66 -4.36
CA TRP A 169 2.33 -5.11 -5.75
C TRP A 169 1.90 -6.56 -5.98
N THR A 170 2.11 -7.42 -4.98
CA THR A 170 1.83 -8.86 -5.10
C THR A 170 0.48 -9.23 -4.55
N TRP A 171 0.09 -8.70 -3.38
CA TRP A 171 -1.11 -9.19 -2.69
C TRP A 171 -1.67 -8.29 -1.57
N PRO A 172 -3.00 -8.28 -1.38
CA PRO A 172 -3.98 -8.51 -2.45
C PRO A 172 -4.00 -7.28 -3.37
N HIS A 173 -4.75 -7.36 -4.47
CA HIS A 173 -5.12 -6.22 -5.32
C HIS A 173 -4.02 -5.67 -6.26
N GLY A 174 -2.76 -5.60 -5.85
CA GLY A 174 -1.67 -5.25 -6.78
C GLY A 174 -1.71 -3.78 -7.23
N PHE A 175 -1.36 -3.55 -8.50
CA PHE A 175 -1.10 -2.22 -9.06
C PHE A 175 -2.24 -1.21 -8.84
N TYR A 176 -3.51 -1.58 -8.96
CA TYR A 176 -4.58 -0.58 -8.91
C TYR A 176 -4.71 0.07 -7.54
N ASN A 177 -4.46 -0.67 -6.45
CA ASN A 177 -4.50 -0.12 -5.09
C ASN A 177 -3.42 0.95 -4.91
N LEU A 178 -2.18 0.63 -5.29
CA LEU A 178 -1.05 1.54 -5.24
C LEU A 178 -1.24 2.73 -6.21
N GLY A 179 -1.79 2.46 -7.39
CA GLY A 179 -2.12 3.45 -8.40
C GLY A 179 -3.12 4.48 -7.89
N TYR A 180 -4.24 4.06 -7.30
CA TYR A 180 -5.23 4.98 -6.73
C TYR A 180 -4.64 5.83 -5.60
N ALA A 181 -3.85 5.23 -4.71
CA ALA A 181 -3.19 5.94 -3.63
C ALA A 181 -2.22 7.01 -4.18
N ALA A 182 -1.40 6.66 -5.16
CA ALA A 182 -0.45 7.58 -5.79
C ALA A 182 -1.12 8.69 -6.61
N ILE A 183 -2.20 8.39 -7.34
CA ILE A 183 -2.96 9.39 -8.11
C ILE A 183 -3.60 10.41 -7.17
N THR A 184 -4.27 9.97 -6.11
CA THR A 184 -4.93 10.87 -5.15
C THR A 184 -3.91 11.73 -4.40
N ALA A 185 -2.80 11.13 -3.97
CA ALA A 185 -1.69 11.85 -3.36
C ALA A 185 -1.11 12.92 -4.29
N ALA A 186 -0.79 12.57 -5.54
CA ALA A 186 -0.23 13.52 -6.50
C ALA A 186 -1.18 14.69 -6.79
N ASN A 187 -2.48 14.44 -6.92
CA ASN A 187 -3.48 15.50 -7.11
C ASN A 187 -3.56 16.44 -5.90
N ASN A 188 -3.57 15.89 -4.69
CA ASN A 188 -3.62 16.70 -3.47
C ASN A 188 -2.35 17.55 -3.31
N ALA A 189 -1.16 16.96 -3.53
CA ALA A 189 0.09 17.70 -3.47
C ALA A 189 0.15 18.80 -4.55
N TYR A 190 -0.28 18.51 -5.78
CA TYR A 190 -0.35 19.50 -6.85
C TYR A 190 -1.33 20.65 -6.53
N LEU A 191 -2.49 20.35 -5.95
CA LEU A 191 -3.45 21.39 -5.55
C LEU A 191 -2.87 22.34 -4.48
N LEU A 192 -2.02 21.83 -3.60
CA LEU A 192 -1.40 22.61 -2.52
C LEU A 192 -0.18 23.42 -2.99
N THR A 193 0.53 22.97 -4.02
CA THR A 193 1.87 23.49 -4.37
C THR A 193 1.98 24.03 -5.80
N GLY A 194 1.13 23.57 -6.72
CA GLY A 194 1.30 23.77 -8.16
C GLY A 194 2.44 22.94 -8.78
N ASP A 195 3.12 22.09 -8.01
CA ASP A 195 4.28 21.32 -8.47
C ASP A 195 3.85 20.03 -9.19
N ARG A 196 4.22 19.94 -10.47
CA ARG A 196 3.88 18.80 -11.32
C ARG A 196 4.74 17.57 -11.04
N ASP A 197 5.85 17.71 -10.32
CA ASP A 197 6.77 16.61 -10.05
C ASP A 197 6.14 15.53 -9.18
N TYR A 198 5.13 15.84 -8.37
CA TYR A 198 4.36 14.84 -7.62
C TYR A 198 3.65 13.82 -8.52
N PHE A 199 3.31 14.18 -9.76
CA PHE A 199 2.74 13.24 -10.73
C PHE A 199 3.74 12.19 -11.22
N GLN A 200 5.04 12.33 -10.95
CA GLN A 200 6.01 11.26 -11.25
C GLN A 200 5.68 9.98 -10.47
N LEU A 201 5.11 10.10 -9.25
CA LEU A 201 4.77 8.95 -8.43
C LEU A 201 3.79 7.99 -9.14
N PRO A 202 2.60 8.42 -9.62
CA PRO A 202 1.73 7.54 -10.40
C PRO A 202 2.22 7.29 -11.83
N ARG A 203 2.79 8.29 -12.52
CA ARG A 203 3.16 8.15 -13.95
C ARG A 203 4.24 7.10 -14.17
N ARG A 204 5.30 7.11 -13.37
CA ARG A 204 6.40 6.15 -13.52
C ARG A 204 5.95 4.71 -13.28
N MET A 205 5.05 4.49 -12.33
CA MET A 205 4.44 3.18 -12.13
C MET A 205 3.60 2.74 -13.34
N MET A 206 2.75 3.64 -13.87
CA MET A 206 1.94 3.36 -15.06
C MET A 206 2.83 3.04 -16.27
N ASP A 207 3.80 3.90 -16.58
CA ASP A 207 4.73 3.70 -17.69
C ASP A 207 5.43 2.34 -17.58
N ARG A 208 5.91 1.99 -16.38
CA ARG A 208 6.61 0.72 -16.15
C ARG A 208 5.72 -0.50 -16.30
N VAL A 209 4.47 -0.42 -15.84
CA VAL A 209 3.48 -1.50 -16.02
C VAL A 209 3.14 -1.65 -17.50
N THR A 210 2.96 -0.54 -18.22
CA THR A 210 2.69 -0.54 -19.66
C THR A 210 3.87 -1.10 -20.47
N GLU A 211 5.11 -0.79 -20.11
CA GLU A 211 6.32 -1.36 -20.73
C GLU A 211 6.41 -2.89 -20.59
N GLN A 212 5.84 -3.45 -19.53
CA GLN A 212 5.77 -4.89 -19.28
C GLN A 212 4.48 -5.53 -19.81
N GLY A 213 3.63 -4.72 -20.47
CA GLY A 213 2.37 -5.16 -21.03
C GLY A 213 2.58 -6.29 -22.04
N ILE A 214 1.62 -7.22 -22.07
CA ILE A 214 1.56 -8.26 -23.08
C ILE A 214 0.33 -8.02 -23.97
N GLU A 215 0.49 -8.27 -25.26
CA GLU A 215 -0.65 -8.33 -26.18
C GLU A 215 -1.21 -9.75 -26.19
N GLY A 216 -2.54 -9.86 -26.15
CA GLY A 216 -3.19 -11.16 -26.30
C GLY A 216 -4.69 -11.04 -26.54
N ASN A 217 -5.30 -12.15 -26.94
CA ASN A 217 -6.72 -12.21 -27.22
C ASN A 217 -7.52 -12.13 -25.91
N PHE A 218 -8.46 -11.20 -25.84
CA PHE A 218 -9.26 -10.96 -24.64
C PHE A 218 -10.04 -12.20 -24.17
N ASP A 219 -10.66 -12.93 -25.09
CA ASP A 219 -11.48 -14.11 -24.75
C ASP A 219 -10.59 -15.28 -24.27
N GLU A 220 -9.37 -15.39 -24.81
CA GLU A 220 -8.40 -16.41 -24.39
C GLU A 220 -7.76 -16.06 -23.03
N MET A 221 -7.52 -14.76 -22.78
CA MET A 221 -6.91 -14.28 -21.55
C MET A 221 -7.92 -14.05 -20.42
N GLY A 222 -9.22 -13.93 -20.71
CA GLY A 222 -10.25 -13.63 -19.71
C GLY A 222 -10.39 -14.67 -18.59
N ALA A 223 -9.90 -15.89 -18.81
CA ALA A 223 -9.80 -16.94 -17.79
C ALA A 223 -8.55 -16.83 -16.91
N GLN A 224 -7.54 -16.03 -17.30
CA GLN A 224 -6.35 -15.74 -16.51
C GLN A 224 -6.63 -14.58 -15.55
N MET A 225 -5.96 -14.61 -14.38
CA MET A 225 -6.27 -13.82 -13.19
C MET A 225 -6.87 -12.43 -13.46
N SER A 226 -8.07 -12.22 -12.91
CA SER A 226 -8.64 -10.93 -12.56
C SER A 226 -8.82 -9.88 -13.67
N LEU A 227 -8.59 -10.20 -14.95
CA LEU A 227 -8.83 -9.28 -16.07
C LEU A 227 -10.28 -8.79 -16.11
N LEU A 228 -11.26 -9.65 -15.81
CA LEU A 228 -12.67 -9.27 -15.68
C LEU A 228 -12.99 -8.52 -14.37
N GLN A 229 -12.09 -8.57 -13.39
CA GLN A 229 -12.28 -7.98 -12.06
C GLN A 229 -11.49 -6.67 -11.89
N HIS A 230 -10.54 -6.37 -12.78
CA HIS A 230 -9.68 -5.19 -12.75
C HIS A 230 -9.69 -4.43 -14.09
N TYR A 231 -9.21 -3.18 -14.07
CA TYR A 231 -9.34 -2.24 -15.19
C TYR A 231 -8.69 -2.78 -16.48
N ILE A 232 -9.51 -3.05 -17.50
CA ILE A 232 -9.04 -3.30 -18.86
C ILE A 232 -8.85 -1.92 -19.51
N GLY A 233 -7.59 -1.52 -19.70
CA GLY A 233 -7.30 -0.43 -20.62
C GLY A 233 -7.66 -0.87 -22.03
N VAL A 234 -8.86 -0.53 -22.51
CA VAL A 234 -9.21 -0.68 -23.92
C VAL A 234 -8.59 0.48 -24.66
N ASP A 235 -7.38 0.31 -25.18
CA ASP A 235 -6.88 1.22 -26.20
C ASP A 235 -7.61 0.90 -27.51
N ARG A 236 -8.56 1.77 -27.87
CA ARG A 236 -9.06 1.77 -29.25
C ARG A 236 -8.03 2.54 -30.05
N SER A 237 -7.11 1.81 -30.68
CA SER A 237 -6.30 2.37 -31.76
C SER A 237 -7.26 3.04 -32.77
N LEU A 238 -7.23 4.36 -32.84
CA LEU A 238 -7.94 5.16 -33.84
C LEU A 238 -7.21 5.10 -35.19
#